data_AF-A0A8T5GKF4-F1
#
_entry.id   AF-A0A8T5GKF4-F1
#
_cell.length_a   1.000
_cell.length_b   1.000
_cell.length_c   1.000
_cell.angle_alpha   90.00
_cell.angle_beta   90.00
_cell.angle_gamma   90.00
#
_symmetry.space_group_name_H-M   'P 1'
#
loop_
_entity.id
_entity.type
_entity.pdbx_description
1 polymer ?
#
loop_
_entity_poly.entity_id
_entity_poly.type
_entity_poly.pdbx_seq_one_letter_code
_entity_poly.pdbx_strand_id
1 'polypeptide(L)'
;MSTPQEKIKAEIRALELLANVIEESCEWYVRLNDRKQVVIHTFDDDPGLMIDPCATVERYYKDDNEHLVTYMFVGSNTSAPCVVIAKDAPTCAIIDTVISLVLLADSGWPAKYTPLTLALMRENLRDSIRSSPLGSAITQEDYDRLEYINVLLDTNFYEGALQVIGEHSRKCYTCKGWTEAEVQEHIEPFLMVIPNDEIKAYLESPVDPSDAKFIGQSGLQ
;
A
#
# COMPACT_ATOMS: atom_id res chain seq x y z
N MET A 1 -16.02 24.40 -20.60
CA MET A 1 -14.55 24.30 -20.68
C MET A 1 -13.98 25.36 -19.77
N SER A 2 -13.15 24.96 -18.79
CA SER A 2 -12.54 25.87 -17.82
C SER A 2 -11.50 26.76 -18.50
N THR A 3 -11.48 28.04 -18.14
CA THR A 3 -10.48 29.01 -18.60
C THR A 3 -9.08 28.65 -18.07
N PRO A 4 -8.00 29.08 -18.74
CA PRO A 4 -6.63 28.88 -18.25
C PRO A 4 -6.44 29.39 -16.81
N GLN A 5 -7.09 30.50 -16.46
CA GLN A 5 -6.98 31.09 -15.14
C GLN A 5 -7.73 30.29 -14.06
N GLU A 6 -8.84 29.64 -14.41
CA GLU A 6 -9.54 28.70 -13.52
C GLU A 6 -8.73 27.42 -13.30
N LYS A 7 -8.05 26.91 -14.34
CA LYS A 7 -7.14 25.76 -14.21
C LYS A 7 -5.98 26.07 -13.27
N ILE A 8 -5.32 27.21 -13.45
CA ILE A 8 -4.24 27.65 -12.54
C ILE A 8 -4.73 27.78 -11.10
N LYS A 9 -5.92 28.36 -10.88
CA LYS A 9 -6.51 28.45 -9.53
C LYS A 9 -6.88 27.09 -8.94
N ALA A 10 -7.23 26.11 -9.77
CA ALA A 10 -7.46 24.74 -9.31
C ALA A 10 -6.13 24.11 -8.87
N GLU A 11 -5.07 24.23 -9.66
CA GLU A 11 -3.75 23.70 -9.30
C GLU A 11 -3.19 24.33 -8.03
N ILE A 12 -3.31 25.65 -7.86
CA ILE A 12 -2.82 26.33 -6.65
C ILE A 12 -3.54 25.81 -5.41
N ARG A 13 -4.88 25.68 -5.45
CA ARG A 13 -5.66 25.13 -4.34
C ARG A 13 -5.30 23.67 -4.04
N ALA A 14 -5.07 22.88 -5.09
CA ALA A 14 -4.66 21.49 -4.93
C ALA A 14 -3.23 21.38 -4.37
N LEU A 15 -2.30 22.28 -4.74
CA LEU A 15 -0.96 22.34 -4.13
C LEU A 15 -1.01 22.76 -2.66
N GLU A 16 -1.88 23.70 -2.29
CA GLU A 16 -2.12 24.07 -0.89
C GLU A 16 -2.67 22.87 -0.10
N LEU A 17 -3.60 22.11 -0.68
CA LEU A 17 -4.11 20.88 -0.07
C LEU A 17 -3.02 19.81 0.06
N LEU A 18 -2.22 19.60 -0.98
CA LEU A 18 -1.10 18.65 -0.97
C LEU A 18 -0.11 18.99 0.15
N ALA A 19 0.22 20.28 0.32
CA ALA A 19 1.09 20.73 1.40
C ALA A 19 0.52 20.38 2.78
N ASN A 20 -0.77 20.64 3.02
CA ASN A 20 -1.43 20.30 4.29
C ASN A 20 -1.44 18.79 4.54
N VAL A 21 -1.74 17.97 3.52
CA VAL A 21 -1.74 16.51 3.65
C VAL A 21 -0.33 16.00 4.01
N ILE A 22 0.71 16.54 3.39
CA ILE A 22 2.09 16.12 3.70
C ILE A 22 2.53 16.57 5.09
N GLU A 23 2.12 17.77 5.54
CA GLU A 23 2.42 18.24 6.91
C GLU A 23 1.82 17.33 7.99
N GLU A 24 0.70 16.66 7.71
CA GLU A 24 0.04 15.72 8.61
C GLU A 24 0.50 14.26 8.41
N SER A 25 1.20 13.97 7.32
CA SER A 25 1.64 12.62 6.96
C SER A 25 2.87 12.19 7.76
N CYS A 26 2.89 10.92 8.18
CA CYS A 26 4.08 10.25 8.69
C CYS A 26 4.89 9.50 7.62
N GLU A 27 4.37 9.43 6.39
CA GLU A 27 4.95 8.69 5.27
C GLU A 27 5.75 9.58 4.35
N TRP A 28 5.41 10.87 4.27
CA TRP A 28 6.01 11.80 3.32
C TRP A 28 6.79 12.92 4.00
N TYR A 29 7.86 13.34 3.35
CA TYR A 29 8.53 14.58 3.67
C TYR A 29 8.85 15.38 2.42
N VAL A 30 9.00 16.69 2.61
CA VAL A 30 9.38 17.62 1.55
C VAL A 30 10.90 17.82 1.53
N ARG A 31 11.50 17.77 0.34
CA ARG A 31 12.90 18.17 0.12
C ARG A 31 13.02 19.03 -1.14
N LEU A 32 14.18 19.65 -1.28
CA LEU A 32 14.58 20.29 -2.53
C LEU A 32 15.48 19.32 -3.29
N ASN A 33 15.18 19.10 -4.58
CA ASN A 33 16.08 18.36 -5.46
C ASN A 33 17.30 19.21 -5.85
N ASP A 34 18.24 18.64 -6.61
CA ASP A 34 19.47 19.32 -7.07
C ASP A 34 19.21 20.61 -7.86
N ARG A 35 18.03 20.74 -8.45
CA ARG A 35 17.57 21.92 -9.21
C ARG A 35 16.86 22.95 -8.32
N LYS A 36 16.85 22.74 -7.00
CA LYS A 36 16.11 23.54 -6.01
C LYS A 36 14.59 23.54 -6.24
N GLN A 37 14.07 22.49 -6.84
CA GLN A 37 12.63 22.29 -7.00
C GLN A 37 12.10 21.47 -5.83
N VAL A 38 10.89 21.79 -5.40
CA VAL A 38 10.19 21.06 -4.35
C VAL A 38 9.84 19.67 -4.87
N VAL A 39 10.32 18.65 -4.18
CA VAL A 39 9.99 17.25 -4.40
C VAL A 39 9.49 16.65 -3.09
N ILE A 40 8.64 15.65 -3.20
CA ILE A 40 8.09 14.92 -2.06
C ILE A 40 8.63 13.51 -2.10
N HIS A 41 9.01 12.99 -0.95
CA HIS A 41 9.65 11.69 -0.81
C HIS A 41 9.00 10.89 0.30
N THR A 42 8.96 9.58 0.14
CA THR A 42 8.63 8.68 1.25
C THR A 42 9.75 8.66 2.30
N PHE A 43 9.40 8.47 3.57
CA PHE A 43 10.34 8.30 4.68
C PHE A 43 11.17 7.02 4.58
N ASP A 44 10.63 5.97 3.97
CA ASP A 44 11.35 4.71 3.80
C ASP A 44 12.50 4.86 2.80
N ASP A 45 13.65 4.30 3.17
CA ASP A 45 14.90 4.44 2.41
C ASP A 45 15.05 3.38 1.28
N ASP A 46 14.29 2.27 1.28
CA ASP A 46 14.45 1.20 0.27
C ASP A 46 13.31 0.14 0.23
N PRO A 47 12.33 0.18 -0.71
CA PRO A 47 12.16 1.18 -1.74
C PRO A 47 11.70 2.55 -1.22
N GLY A 48 12.33 3.60 -1.74
CA GLY A 48 11.88 4.99 -1.58
C GLY A 48 11.19 5.50 -2.85
N LEU A 49 10.17 6.34 -2.70
CA LEU A 49 9.45 6.98 -3.82
C LEU A 49 9.60 8.49 -3.73
N MET A 50 9.96 9.12 -4.85
CA MET A 50 9.97 10.57 -5.04
C MET A 50 8.95 10.97 -6.10
N ILE A 51 8.26 12.08 -5.86
CA ILE A 51 7.36 12.71 -6.81
C ILE A 51 7.77 14.19 -6.97
N ASP A 52 7.75 14.70 -8.20
CA ASP A 52 7.91 16.13 -8.50
C ASP A 52 6.55 16.72 -8.93
N PRO A 53 5.79 17.33 -7.99
CA PRO A 53 4.46 17.85 -8.27
C PRO A 53 4.49 19.01 -9.27
N CYS A 54 5.49 19.88 -9.17
CA CYS A 54 5.62 21.05 -10.05
C CYS A 54 5.96 20.65 -11.49
N ALA A 55 6.90 19.72 -11.66
CA ALA A 55 7.23 19.19 -12.99
C ALA A 55 6.06 18.42 -13.59
N THR A 56 5.28 17.73 -12.77
CA THR A 56 4.04 17.06 -13.20
C THR A 56 3.05 18.08 -13.77
N VAL A 57 2.75 19.15 -13.04
CA VAL A 57 1.87 20.24 -13.52
C VAL A 57 2.41 20.86 -14.81
N GLU A 58 3.70 21.17 -14.84
CA GLU A 58 4.33 21.80 -15.99
C GLU A 58 4.21 20.93 -17.25
N ARG A 59 4.58 19.66 -17.16
CA ARG A 59 4.54 18.72 -18.31
C ARG A 59 3.11 18.43 -18.75
N TYR A 60 2.18 18.31 -17.82
CA TYR A 60 0.77 18.08 -18.15
C TYR A 60 0.20 19.22 -19.00
N TYR A 61 0.44 20.48 -18.60
CA TYR A 61 -0.13 21.63 -19.32
C TYR A 61 0.68 22.10 -20.53
N LYS A 62 2.01 21.91 -20.56
CA LYS A 62 2.87 22.36 -21.67
C LYS A 62 3.04 21.29 -22.74
N ASP A 63 3.20 20.03 -22.33
CA ASP A 63 3.62 18.94 -23.20
C ASP A 63 2.50 17.92 -23.47
N ASP A 64 1.30 18.14 -22.90
CA ASP A 64 0.16 17.20 -22.95
C ASP A 64 0.56 15.82 -22.41
N ASN A 65 1.42 15.81 -21.38
CA ASN A 65 1.97 14.60 -20.81
C ASN A 65 1.13 14.13 -19.61
N GLU A 66 0.41 13.04 -19.79
CA GLU A 66 -0.49 12.45 -18.78
C GLU A 66 0.25 11.65 -17.67
N HIS A 67 1.58 11.63 -17.67
CA HIS A 67 2.37 10.86 -16.71
C HIS A 67 2.83 11.74 -15.53
N LEU A 68 2.65 11.22 -14.32
CA LEU A 68 3.28 11.80 -13.13
C LEU A 68 4.80 11.72 -13.24
N VAL A 69 5.48 12.74 -12.72
CA VAL A 69 6.95 12.75 -12.64
C VAL A 69 7.36 12.07 -11.33
N THR A 70 7.67 10.78 -11.41
CA THR A 70 7.98 9.92 -10.26
C THR A 70 9.31 9.19 -10.45
N TYR A 71 9.95 8.87 -9.33
CA TYR A 71 11.18 8.08 -9.29
C TYR A 71 11.15 7.16 -8.08
N MET A 72 11.43 5.88 -8.28
CA MET A 72 11.53 4.88 -7.23
C MET A 72 12.98 4.43 -7.10
N PHE A 73 13.47 4.40 -5.87
CA PHE A 73 14.84 4.06 -5.51
C PHE A 73 14.80 2.72 -4.77
N VAL A 74 15.49 1.70 -5.29
CA VAL A 74 15.59 0.37 -4.68
C VAL A 74 17.07 0.02 -4.55
N GLY A 75 17.61 0.09 -3.33
CA GLY A 75 19.03 0.06 -3.04
C GLY A 75 19.80 1.12 -3.85
N SER A 76 20.61 0.66 -4.83
CA SER A 76 21.34 1.54 -5.75
C SER A 76 20.65 1.75 -7.10
N ASN A 77 19.52 1.09 -7.33
CA ASN A 77 18.78 1.17 -8.58
C ASN A 77 17.76 2.30 -8.53
N THR A 78 17.67 3.08 -9.61
CA THR A 78 16.60 4.07 -9.81
C THR A 78 15.73 3.63 -10.98
N SER A 79 14.43 3.65 -10.77
CA SER A 79 13.42 3.45 -11.82
C SER A 79 12.42 4.62 -11.80
N ALA A 80 11.68 4.80 -12.89
CA ALA A 80 10.63 5.83 -12.98
C ALA A 80 9.29 5.12 -13.20
N PRO A 81 8.59 4.70 -12.12
CA PRO A 81 7.34 3.95 -12.26
C PRO A 81 6.29 4.82 -12.95
N CYS A 82 5.79 4.31 -14.07
CA CYS A 82 4.84 5.04 -14.89
C CYS A 82 3.46 5.07 -14.23
N VAL A 83 3.06 6.23 -13.68
CA VAL A 83 1.71 6.49 -13.19
C VAL A 83 1.01 7.42 -14.19
N VAL A 84 -0.04 6.92 -14.83
CA VAL A 84 -0.80 7.63 -15.86
C VAL A 84 -2.15 8.06 -15.31
N ILE A 85 -2.55 9.30 -15.59
CA ILE A 85 -3.89 9.77 -15.24
C ILE A 85 -4.90 9.09 -16.16
N ALA A 86 -5.93 8.49 -15.57
CA ALA A 86 -6.98 7.87 -16.36
C ALA A 86 -7.71 8.92 -17.20
N LYS A 87 -7.92 8.63 -18.49
CA LYS A 87 -8.56 9.58 -19.44
C LYS A 87 -10.02 9.89 -19.12
N ASP A 88 -10.66 9.02 -18.34
CA ASP A 88 -12.01 9.13 -17.83
C ASP A 88 -12.06 9.72 -16.40
N ALA A 89 -10.92 10.12 -15.83
CA ALA A 89 -10.89 10.82 -14.56
C ALA A 89 -11.74 12.11 -14.64
N PRO A 90 -12.48 12.47 -13.57
CA PRO A 90 -13.17 13.75 -13.51
C PRO A 90 -12.23 14.89 -13.85
N THR A 91 -12.72 15.95 -14.50
CA THR A 91 -11.90 17.15 -14.78
C THR A 91 -11.53 17.84 -13.46
N CYS A 92 -10.39 17.46 -12.89
CA CYS A 92 -9.84 17.94 -11.64
C CYS A 92 -8.45 18.58 -11.87
N ALA A 93 -7.85 19.10 -10.79
CA ALA A 93 -6.47 19.57 -10.87
C ALA A 93 -5.55 18.35 -11.01
N ILE A 94 -4.46 18.44 -11.77
CA ILE A 94 -3.55 17.30 -11.92
C ILE A 94 -2.95 16.89 -10.57
N ILE A 95 -2.75 17.87 -9.69
CA ILE A 95 -2.26 17.64 -8.33
C ILE A 95 -3.20 16.77 -7.48
N ASP A 96 -4.50 16.69 -7.79
CA ASP A 96 -5.41 15.77 -7.09
C ASP A 96 -4.99 14.29 -7.30
N THR A 97 -4.35 13.98 -8.43
CA THR A 97 -3.78 12.64 -8.69
C THR A 97 -2.54 12.39 -7.81
N VAL A 98 -1.71 13.43 -7.61
CA VAL A 98 -0.57 13.35 -6.69
C VAL A 98 -1.04 13.16 -5.26
N ILE A 99 -2.06 13.92 -4.83
CA ILE A 99 -2.68 13.76 -3.50
C ILE A 99 -3.21 12.33 -3.34
N SER A 100 -3.87 11.78 -4.34
CA SER A 100 -4.38 10.40 -4.29
C SER A 100 -3.26 9.38 -4.07
N LEU A 101 -2.09 9.58 -4.69
CA LEU A 101 -0.92 8.73 -4.50
C LEU A 101 -0.27 8.91 -3.11
N VAL A 102 -0.23 10.15 -2.61
CA VAL A 102 0.22 10.45 -1.24
C VAL A 102 -0.66 9.75 -0.21
N LEU A 103 -1.98 9.88 -0.34
CA LEU A 103 -2.96 9.23 0.53
C LEU A 103 -2.91 7.71 0.42
N LEU A 104 -2.57 7.15 -0.73
CA LEU A 104 -2.38 5.71 -0.90
C LEU A 104 -1.21 5.19 -0.05
N ALA A 105 -0.12 5.96 0.02
CA ALA A 105 0.99 5.64 0.91
C ALA A 105 0.59 5.80 2.38
N ASP A 106 -0.09 6.89 2.75
CA ASP A 106 -0.61 7.10 4.11
C ASP A 106 -1.58 5.98 4.54
N SER A 107 -2.26 5.36 3.58
CA SER A 107 -3.13 4.20 3.80
C SER A 107 -2.38 2.87 3.86
N GLY A 108 -1.05 2.89 3.84
CA GLY A 108 -0.21 1.69 3.90
C GLY A 108 -0.23 0.86 2.62
N TRP A 109 -0.32 1.49 1.45
CA TRP A 109 -0.22 0.82 0.14
C TRP A 109 -1.15 -0.41 -0.03
N PRO A 110 -2.48 -0.29 0.20
CA PRO A 110 -3.39 -1.42 0.22
C PRO A 110 -3.33 -2.27 -1.05
N ALA A 111 -3.19 -3.59 -0.88
CA ALA A 111 -2.91 -4.56 -1.95
C ALA A 111 -3.81 -4.45 -3.17
N LYS A 112 -5.11 -4.25 -2.94
CA LYS A 112 -6.15 -4.17 -3.99
C LYS A 112 -6.07 -2.90 -4.82
N TYR A 113 -5.57 -1.81 -4.25
CA TYR A 113 -5.59 -0.47 -4.87
C TYR A 113 -4.20 0.01 -5.29
N THR A 114 -3.13 -0.66 -4.84
CA THR A 114 -1.76 -0.36 -5.25
C THR A 114 -1.46 -0.96 -6.64
N PRO A 115 -1.09 -0.13 -7.64
CA PRO A 115 -0.70 -0.62 -8.95
C PRO A 115 0.51 -1.56 -8.87
N LEU A 116 0.58 -2.56 -9.75
CA LEU A 116 1.69 -3.51 -9.81
C LEU A 116 3.07 -2.83 -9.92
N THR A 117 3.14 -1.69 -10.62
CA THR A 117 4.36 -0.88 -10.78
C THR A 117 4.86 -0.25 -9.48
N LEU A 118 4.03 -0.21 -8.43
CA LEU A 118 4.34 0.29 -7.09
C LEU A 118 4.19 -0.79 -6.01
N ALA A 119 4.02 -2.06 -6.40
CA ALA A 119 3.80 -3.15 -5.45
C ALA A 119 4.93 -3.29 -4.42
N LEU A 120 6.17 -2.98 -4.81
CA LEU A 120 7.33 -2.99 -3.93
C LEU A 120 7.19 -2.03 -2.74
N MET A 121 6.45 -0.93 -2.89
CA MET A 121 6.21 0.02 -1.78
C MET A 121 5.45 -0.65 -0.60
N ARG A 122 4.79 -1.78 -0.85
CA ARG A 122 4.13 -2.59 0.20
C ARG A 122 5.10 -3.38 1.06
N GLU A 123 6.28 -3.70 0.53
CA GLU A 123 7.27 -4.53 1.22
C GLU A 123 7.90 -3.79 2.42
N ASN A 124 7.74 -2.46 2.46
CA ASN A 124 8.32 -1.56 3.45
C ASN A 124 7.42 -1.09 4.58
N LEU A 125 6.21 -1.64 4.73
CA LEU A 125 5.25 -1.28 5.79
C LEU A 125 5.75 -1.57 7.24
N ARG A 126 7.05 -1.84 7.42
CA ARG A 126 7.75 -2.13 8.67
C ARG A 126 7.67 -1.01 9.70
N ASP A 127 7.45 0.25 9.33
CA ASP A 127 7.57 1.37 10.27
C ASP A 127 6.40 2.39 10.28
N SER A 128 5.44 2.32 9.36
CA SER A 128 4.40 3.35 9.17
C SER A 128 3.07 3.12 9.89
N ILE A 129 2.86 1.94 10.48
CA ILE A 129 1.75 1.70 11.42
C ILE A 129 2.12 2.28 12.80
N ARG A 130 2.49 3.57 12.86
CA ARG A 130 2.81 4.29 14.11
C ARG A 130 1.63 5.13 14.59
N SER A 131 0.49 4.48 14.81
CA SER A 131 -0.58 5.01 15.66
C SER A 131 -1.37 3.92 16.38
N SER A 132 -0.79 2.72 16.50
CA SER A 132 -1.44 1.59 17.14
C SER A 132 -0.85 1.36 18.55
N PRO A 133 -1.68 1.17 19.59
CA PRO A 133 -1.20 1.02 20.97
C PRO A 133 -0.18 -0.13 21.06
N LEU A 134 0.95 0.14 21.73
CA LEU A 134 2.06 -0.79 21.99
C LEU A 134 1.54 -2.20 22.27
N GLY A 135 1.65 -3.08 21.27
CA GLY A 135 1.07 -4.44 21.26
C GLY A 135 0.44 -4.80 19.92
N SER A 136 -0.21 -3.86 19.25
CA SER A 136 -0.98 -4.11 18.00
C SER A 136 -0.16 -4.06 16.70
N ALA A 137 1.10 -3.64 16.75
CA ALA A 137 1.96 -3.54 15.57
C ALA A 137 2.44 -4.92 15.08
N ILE A 138 2.42 -5.15 13.77
CA ILE A 138 3.12 -6.26 13.12
C ILE A 138 4.62 -6.13 13.40
N THR A 139 5.24 -7.19 13.90
CA THR A 139 6.68 -7.25 14.22
C THR A 139 7.46 -7.90 13.09
N GLN A 140 8.80 -7.92 13.20
CA GLN A 140 9.60 -8.61 12.21
C GLN A 140 9.33 -10.12 12.11
N GLU A 141 9.08 -10.78 13.24
CA GLU A 141 8.76 -12.21 13.25
C GLU A 141 7.46 -12.48 12.49
N ASP A 142 6.51 -11.53 12.53
CA ASP A 142 5.26 -11.64 11.79
C ASP A 142 5.51 -11.51 10.29
N TYR A 143 6.38 -10.59 9.86
CA TYR A 143 6.78 -10.47 8.47
C TYR A 143 7.48 -11.73 7.95
N ASP A 144 8.44 -12.26 8.71
CA ASP A 144 9.11 -13.52 8.35
C ASP A 144 8.09 -14.67 8.20
N ARG A 145 7.05 -14.66 9.04
CA ARG A 145 5.94 -15.63 8.97
C ARG A 145 5.07 -15.43 7.74
N LEU A 146 4.75 -14.19 7.37
CA LEU A 146 3.98 -13.86 6.15
C LEU A 146 4.76 -14.19 4.88
N GLU A 147 6.06 -13.90 4.85
CA GLU A 147 6.94 -14.30 3.75
C GLU A 147 6.99 -15.83 3.62
N TYR A 148 7.10 -16.53 4.76
CA TYR A 148 7.06 -17.98 4.76
C TYR A 148 5.73 -18.54 4.24
N ILE A 149 4.59 -17.91 4.57
CA ILE A 149 3.29 -18.27 3.98
C ILE A 149 3.35 -18.15 2.45
N ASN A 150 3.88 -17.05 1.91
CA ASN A 150 4.01 -16.87 0.46
C ASN A 150 4.88 -17.96 -0.19
N VAL A 151 6.00 -18.32 0.43
CA VAL A 151 6.85 -19.43 -0.06
C VAL A 151 6.08 -20.75 -0.12
N LEU A 152 5.22 -21.03 0.86
CA LEU A 152 4.38 -22.23 0.87
C LEU A 152 3.29 -22.17 -0.21
N LEU A 153 2.69 -21.00 -0.43
CA LEU A 153 1.70 -20.79 -1.49
C LEU A 153 2.32 -20.95 -2.89
N ASP A 154 3.50 -20.37 -3.13
CA ASP A 154 4.22 -20.45 -4.41
C ASP A 154 4.64 -21.90 -4.75
N THR A 155 4.87 -22.71 -3.72
CA THR A 155 5.20 -24.14 -3.87
C THR A 155 3.96 -25.04 -3.88
N ASN A 156 2.75 -24.46 -3.84
CA ASN A 156 1.46 -25.15 -3.72
C ASN A 156 1.35 -26.07 -2.50
N PHE A 157 2.12 -25.80 -1.44
CA PHE A 157 2.03 -26.54 -0.18
C PHE A 157 0.97 -25.94 0.75
N TYR A 158 -0.28 -26.09 0.33
CA TYR A 158 -1.43 -25.40 0.94
C TYR A 158 -1.73 -25.83 2.38
N GLU A 159 -1.57 -27.11 2.71
CA GLU A 159 -1.74 -27.58 4.10
C GLU A 159 -0.78 -26.86 5.05
N GLY A 160 0.50 -26.76 4.67
CA GLY A 160 1.48 -26.00 5.44
C GLY A 160 1.13 -24.52 5.53
N ALA A 161 0.69 -23.91 4.41
CA ALA A 161 0.27 -22.51 4.41
C ALA A 161 -0.89 -22.26 5.39
N LEU A 162 -1.92 -23.12 5.40
CA LEU A 162 -3.06 -23.00 6.31
C LEU A 162 -2.67 -23.14 7.78
N GLN A 163 -1.72 -24.02 8.10
CA GLN A 163 -1.19 -24.15 9.46
C GLN A 163 -0.50 -22.87 9.93
N VAL A 164 0.35 -22.29 9.07
CA VAL A 164 1.11 -21.07 9.41
C VAL A 164 0.18 -19.86 9.46
N ILE A 165 -0.82 -19.78 8.56
CA ILE A 165 -1.88 -18.76 8.61
C ILE A 165 -2.64 -18.86 9.93
N GLY A 166 -3.08 -20.05 10.34
CA GLY A 166 -3.76 -20.26 11.60
C GLY A 166 -2.93 -19.81 12.81
N GLU A 167 -1.64 -20.19 12.85
CA GLU A 167 -0.73 -19.73 13.90
C GLU A 167 -0.59 -18.19 13.94
N HIS A 168 -0.43 -17.58 12.76
CA HIS A 168 -0.33 -16.13 12.61
C HIS A 168 -1.61 -15.43 13.11
N SER A 169 -2.78 -15.91 12.70
CA SER A 169 -4.09 -15.40 13.14
C SER A 169 -4.25 -15.43 14.66
N ARG A 170 -3.87 -16.55 15.30
CA ARG A 170 -3.94 -16.68 16.76
C ARG A 170 -3.01 -15.70 17.45
N LYS A 171 -1.80 -15.47 16.93
CA LYS A 171 -0.84 -14.50 17.48
C LYS A 171 -1.35 -13.07 17.34
N CYS A 172 -1.89 -12.70 16.19
CA CYS A 172 -2.52 -11.39 16.01
C CYS A 172 -3.69 -11.17 16.98
N TYR A 173 -4.57 -12.15 17.12
CA TYR A 173 -5.72 -12.05 18.03
C TYR A 173 -5.28 -11.95 19.51
N THR A 174 -4.44 -12.88 19.97
CA THR A 174 -4.13 -13.04 21.40
C THR A 174 -3.00 -12.15 21.91
N CYS A 175 -1.97 -11.93 21.10
CA CYS A 175 -0.78 -11.19 21.50
C CYS A 175 -0.82 -9.73 21.04
N LYS A 176 -1.56 -9.44 19.96
CA LYS A 176 -1.65 -8.09 19.39
C LYS A 176 -2.96 -7.38 19.65
N GLY A 177 -3.94 -8.09 20.22
CA GLY A 177 -5.24 -7.51 20.56
C GLY A 177 -6.09 -7.15 19.34
N TRP A 178 -5.80 -7.75 18.19
CA TRP A 178 -6.64 -7.60 17.00
C TRP A 178 -8.00 -8.28 17.23
N THR A 179 -9.04 -7.68 16.68
CA THR A 179 -10.37 -8.27 16.58
C THR A 179 -10.39 -9.40 15.56
N GLU A 180 -11.39 -10.29 15.65
CA GLU A 180 -11.56 -11.37 14.65
C GLU A 180 -11.70 -10.82 13.22
N ALA A 181 -12.37 -9.67 13.07
CA ALA A 181 -12.55 -8.99 11.78
C ALA A 181 -11.22 -8.48 11.21
N GLU A 182 -10.38 -7.83 12.01
CA GLU A 182 -9.06 -7.36 11.58
C GLU A 182 -8.14 -8.53 11.19
N VAL A 183 -8.20 -9.63 11.95
CA VAL A 183 -7.45 -10.85 11.60
C VAL A 183 -7.94 -11.43 10.27
N GLN A 184 -9.26 -11.46 10.05
CA GLN A 184 -9.84 -11.99 8.82
C GLN A 184 -9.45 -11.15 7.61
N GLU A 185 -9.58 -9.83 7.69
CA GLU A 185 -9.17 -8.90 6.63
C GLU A 185 -7.68 -9.06 6.29
N HIS A 186 -6.84 -9.25 7.31
CA HIS A 186 -5.39 -9.43 7.13
C HIS A 186 -5.01 -10.74 6.44
N ILE A 187 -5.72 -11.84 6.71
CA ILE A 187 -5.38 -13.16 6.14
C ILE A 187 -6.13 -13.48 4.84
N GLU A 188 -7.19 -12.76 4.52
CA GLU A 188 -8.02 -12.97 3.33
C GLU A 188 -7.19 -13.09 2.03
N PRO A 189 -6.19 -12.23 1.76
CA PRO A 189 -5.40 -12.32 0.53
C PRO A 189 -4.68 -13.66 0.36
N PHE A 190 -4.23 -14.29 1.44
CA PHE A 190 -3.56 -15.60 1.40
C PHE A 190 -4.56 -16.72 1.18
N LEU A 191 -5.74 -16.63 1.81
CA LEU A 191 -6.80 -17.63 1.66
C LEU A 191 -7.38 -17.63 0.25
N MET A 192 -7.47 -16.47 -0.42
CA MET A 192 -7.94 -16.38 -1.81
C MET A 192 -7.07 -17.13 -2.83
N VAL A 193 -5.81 -17.42 -2.49
CA VAL A 193 -4.88 -18.18 -3.34
C VAL A 193 -5.07 -19.69 -3.16
N ILE A 194 -5.61 -20.11 -2.02
CA ILE A 194 -5.73 -21.52 -1.66
C ILE A 194 -7.04 -22.09 -2.23
N PRO A 195 -7.02 -23.23 -2.93
CA PRO A 195 -8.25 -23.87 -3.40
C PRO A 195 -9.23 -24.14 -2.26
N ASN A 196 -10.51 -23.83 -2.46
CA ASN A 196 -11.54 -24.01 -1.43
C ASN A 196 -11.65 -25.44 -0.89
N ASP A 197 -11.33 -26.45 -1.70
CA ASP A 197 -11.35 -27.84 -1.25
C ASP A 197 -10.21 -28.16 -0.27
N GLU A 198 -9.05 -27.51 -0.41
CA GLU A 198 -7.92 -27.60 0.53
C GLU A 198 -8.26 -26.91 1.86
N ILE A 199 -8.92 -25.74 1.80
CA ILE A 199 -9.40 -25.04 2.99
C ILE A 199 -10.40 -25.91 3.75
N LYS A 200 -11.38 -26.50 3.04
CA LYS A 200 -12.36 -27.41 3.65
C LYS A 200 -11.69 -28.62 4.27
N ALA A 201 -10.77 -29.27 3.56
CA ALA A 201 -10.04 -30.43 4.05
C ALA A 201 -9.25 -30.11 5.34
N TYR A 202 -8.59 -28.94 5.40
CA TYR A 202 -7.92 -28.48 6.62
C TYR A 202 -8.90 -28.27 7.78
N LEU A 203 -10.04 -27.65 7.52
CA LEU A 203 -11.05 -27.33 8.54
C LEU A 203 -11.78 -28.57 9.08
N GLU A 204 -11.72 -29.72 8.41
CA GLU A 204 -12.23 -30.99 8.95
C GLU A 204 -11.43 -31.46 10.16
N SER A 205 -10.12 -31.15 10.21
CA SER A 205 -9.23 -31.51 11.31
C SER A 205 -8.07 -30.51 11.43
N PRO A 206 -8.32 -29.26 11.86
CA PRO A 206 -7.30 -28.24 11.93
C PRO A 206 -6.27 -28.57 13.01
N VAL A 207 -5.03 -28.08 12.83
CA VAL A 207 -3.97 -28.27 13.83
C VAL A 207 -4.33 -27.63 15.16
N ASP A 208 -5.00 -26.48 15.13
CA ASP A 208 -5.62 -25.86 16.29
C ASP A 208 -7.13 -25.61 16.04
N PRO A 209 -8.04 -26.03 16.92
CA PRO A 209 -9.48 -25.82 16.74
C PRO A 209 -9.89 -24.36 16.59
N SER A 210 -9.10 -23.41 17.09
CA SER A 210 -9.40 -21.98 16.94
C SER A 210 -9.15 -21.45 15.54
N ASP A 211 -8.45 -22.19 14.67
CA ASP A 211 -8.23 -21.79 13.27
C ASP A 211 -9.52 -21.68 12.48
N ALA A 212 -10.49 -22.52 12.81
CA ALA A 212 -11.82 -22.47 12.21
C ALA A 212 -12.50 -21.11 12.41
N LYS A 213 -12.16 -20.36 13.47
CA LYS A 213 -12.72 -19.03 13.73
C LYS A 213 -12.23 -17.97 12.74
N PHE A 214 -11.00 -18.10 12.25
CA PHE A 214 -10.35 -17.13 11.40
C PHE A 214 -10.40 -17.56 9.92
N ILE A 215 -10.09 -18.82 9.65
CA ILE A 215 -10.00 -19.38 8.29
C ILE A 215 -11.40 -19.74 7.75
N GLY A 216 -12.30 -20.22 8.61
CA GLY A 216 -13.61 -20.73 8.20
C GLY A 216 -14.61 -19.68 7.71
N GLN A 217 -14.31 -18.39 7.90
CA GLN A 217 -15.22 -17.30 7.52
C GLN A 217 -15.01 -16.80 6.09
N SER A 218 -13.90 -17.18 5.44
CA SER A 218 -13.51 -16.68 4.11
C SER A 218 -14.16 -17.41 2.92
N GLY A 219 -15.23 -18.18 3.17
CA GLY A 219 -15.91 -19.02 2.17
C GLY A 219 -17.42 -18.80 2.03
N LEU A 220 -17.96 -17.66 2.49
CA LEU A 220 -19.40 -17.34 2.42
C LEU A 220 -19.79 -16.32 1.34
N GLN A 221 -18.98 -16.13 0.30
CA GLN A 221 -19.40 -15.46 -0.95
C GLN A 221 -19.29 -16.37 -2.15
#